data_AF-A0A1A8ZFB3-F1
#
_entry.id   AF-A0A1A8ZFB3-F1
#
_cell.length_a   1.000
_cell.length_b   1.000
_cell.length_c   1.000
_cell.angle_alpha   90.00
_cell.angle_beta   90.00
_cell.angle_gamma   90.00
#
_symmetry.space_group_name_H-M   'P 1'
#
loop_
_entity.id
_entity.type
_entity.pdbx_description
1 polymer ?
#
loop_
_entity_poly.entity_id
_entity_poly.type
_entity_poly.pdbx_seq_one_letter_code
_entity_poly.pdbx_strand_id
1 'polypeptide(L)'
;MSDVSSALGVRLYPDLVERGGLAPALVETAARHQLDLGQVTAPEQGRARFTGAELSSDRGVVCVGLGSQARYFMIDLRVSGEVQARGDATDLLQVAQVADAWRAGTTLAELTAQFRFMEEMKRHPVAQAS
;
A
#
# COMPACT_ATOMS: atom_id res chain seq x y z
N MET A 1 -21.98 4.17 6.55
CA MET A 1 -22.22 2.73 6.82
C MET A 1 -20.86 2.01 6.84
N SER A 2 -19.96 2.41 7.74
CA SER A 2 -18.50 2.25 7.52
C SER A 2 -17.74 1.55 8.67
N ASP A 3 -18.40 1.30 9.80
CA ASP A 3 -17.76 0.67 10.97
C ASP A 3 -17.80 -0.87 10.96
N VAL A 4 -18.83 -1.46 10.33
CA VAL A 4 -19.02 -2.92 10.32
C VAL A 4 -18.11 -3.59 9.28
N SER A 5 -18.03 -3.05 8.06
CA SER A 5 -17.13 -3.56 7.02
C SER A 5 -15.66 -3.48 7.43
N SER A 6 -15.28 -2.45 8.20
CA SER A 6 -13.92 -2.27 8.72
C SER A 6 -13.63 -3.17 9.93
N ALA A 7 -14.64 -3.46 10.76
CA ALA A 7 -14.54 -4.45 11.84
C ALA A 7 -14.43 -5.90 11.29
N LEU A 8 -15.10 -6.19 10.18
CA LEU A 8 -14.90 -7.43 9.42
C LEU A 8 -13.49 -7.48 8.82
N GLY A 9 -13.00 -6.36 8.27
CA GLY A 9 -11.63 -6.23 7.77
C GLY A 9 -10.59 -6.66 8.81
N VAL A 10 -10.55 -6.06 10.01
CA VAL A 10 -9.57 -6.43 11.07
C VAL A 10 -9.70 -7.90 11.47
N ARG A 11 -10.91 -8.46 11.53
CA ARG A 11 -11.14 -9.87 11.84
C ARG A 11 -10.53 -10.82 10.80
N LEU A 12 -10.34 -10.37 9.56
CA LEU A 12 -9.70 -11.16 8.51
C LEU A 12 -8.18 -11.21 8.65
N TYR A 13 -7.54 -10.35 9.46
CA TYR A 13 -6.09 -10.27 9.63
C TYR A 13 -5.65 -10.30 11.10
N PRO A 14 -5.98 -11.37 11.85
CA PRO A 14 -5.55 -11.50 13.26
C PRO A 14 -4.03 -11.45 13.40
N ASP A 15 -3.31 -12.00 12.43
CA ASP A 15 -1.84 -12.01 12.35
C ASP A 15 -1.23 -10.59 12.25
N LEU A 16 -1.90 -9.65 11.58
CA LEU A 16 -1.45 -8.25 11.53
C LEU A 16 -1.74 -7.53 12.85
N VAL A 17 -2.87 -7.84 13.50
CA VAL A 17 -3.21 -7.26 14.81
C VAL A 17 -2.21 -7.67 15.87
N GLU A 18 -1.81 -8.96 15.90
CA GLU A 18 -0.79 -9.48 16.82
C GLU A 18 0.56 -8.76 16.67
N ARG A 19 0.88 -8.30 15.46
CA ARG A 19 2.10 -7.55 15.15
C ARG A 19 1.97 -6.04 15.38
N GLY A 20 0.81 -5.56 15.85
CA GLY A 20 0.57 -4.14 16.09
C GLY A 20 0.05 -3.36 14.87
N GLY A 21 -0.29 -4.05 13.78
CA GLY A 21 -0.90 -3.47 12.57
C GLY A 21 -0.11 -3.69 11.29
N LEU A 22 -0.65 -3.18 10.19
CA LEU A 22 -0.05 -3.30 8.86
C LEU A 22 1.35 -2.66 8.75
N ALA A 23 1.54 -1.45 9.28
CA ALA A 23 2.83 -0.76 9.20
C ALA A 23 3.97 -1.52 9.93
N PRO A 24 3.83 -1.94 11.20
CA PRO A 24 4.85 -2.79 11.84
C PRO A 24 5.10 -4.11 11.10
N ALA A 25 4.06 -4.75 10.56
CA ALA A 25 4.21 -6.00 9.81
C ALA A 25 4.99 -5.80 8.49
N LEU A 26 4.82 -4.66 7.81
CA LEU A 26 5.62 -4.29 6.64
C LEU A 26 7.09 -4.07 7.00
N VAL A 27 7.37 -3.34 8.10
CA VAL A 27 8.73 -3.10 8.58
C VAL A 27 9.43 -4.42 8.92
N GLU A 28 8.74 -5.33 9.62
CA GLU A 28 9.28 -6.64 9.96
C GLU A 28 9.55 -7.51 8.71
N THR A 29 8.62 -7.50 7.76
CA THR A 29 8.78 -8.20 6.47
C THR A 29 9.99 -7.67 5.71
N ALA A 30 10.12 -6.35 5.60
CA ALA A 30 11.26 -5.74 4.92
C ALA A 30 12.59 -6.08 5.58
N ALA A 31 12.68 -6.01 6.91
CA ALA A 31 13.89 -6.38 7.64
C ALA A 31 14.29 -7.85 7.39
N ARG A 32 13.32 -8.78 7.38
CA ARG A 32 13.56 -10.20 7.07
C ARG A 32 14.05 -10.44 5.65
N HIS A 33 13.61 -9.62 4.71
CA HIS A 33 13.92 -9.79 3.29
C HIS A 33 14.95 -8.79 2.75
N GLN A 34 15.58 -8.01 3.63
CA GLN A 34 16.61 -7.01 3.30
C GLN A 34 16.13 -5.95 2.28
N LEU A 35 14.87 -5.53 2.41
CA LEU A 35 14.25 -4.49 1.57
C LEU A 35 14.33 -3.12 2.26
N ASP A 36 14.51 -2.05 1.49
CA ASP A 36 14.47 -0.68 1.99
C ASP A 36 13.09 -0.06 1.68
N LEU A 37 12.27 0.09 2.72
CA LEU A 37 10.97 0.73 2.63
C LEU A 37 10.98 2.24 2.92
N GLY A 38 12.14 2.78 3.33
CA GLY A 38 12.23 4.13 3.86
C GLY A 38 11.36 4.33 5.10
N GLN A 39 10.66 5.46 5.17
CA GLN A 39 9.79 5.79 6.29
C GLN A 39 8.41 5.17 6.09
N VAL A 40 8.06 4.24 6.99
CA VAL A 40 6.73 3.62 7.08
C VAL A 40 5.95 4.26 8.22
N THR A 41 4.78 4.82 7.92
CA THR A 41 3.86 5.40 8.91
C THR A 41 2.50 4.71 8.84
N ALA A 42 1.70 4.90 9.90
CA ALA A 42 0.29 4.57 9.91
C ALA A 42 -0.46 5.74 10.57
N PRO A 43 -1.77 5.86 10.34
CA PRO A 43 -2.59 6.84 11.06
C PRO A 43 -2.41 6.68 12.58
N GLU A 44 -2.17 7.77 13.29
CA GLU A 44 -1.85 7.73 14.73
C GLU A 44 -3.06 7.29 15.59
N GLN A 45 -4.26 7.60 15.12
CA GLN A 45 -5.51 7.46 15.87
C GLN A 45 -6.53 6.60 15.12
N GLY A 46 -7.41 5.97 15.90
CA GLY A 46 -8.50 5.17 15.36
C GLY A 46 -8.06 3.81 14.79
N ARG A 47 -9.01 3.10 14.19
CA ARG A 47 -8.78 1.73 13.69
C ARG A 47 -7.89 1.67 12.46
N ALA A 48 -7.81 2.77 11.70
CA ALA A 48 -6.98 2.88 10.52
C ALA A 48 -5.48 2.63 10.81
N ARG A 49 -5.04 2.85 12.06
CA ARG A 49 -3.69 2.50 12.53
C ARG A 49 -3.30 1.03 12.31
N PHE A 50 -4.29 0.13 12.29
CA PHE A 50 -4.06 -1.30 12.12
C PHE A 50 -4.22 -1.76 10.68
N THR A 51 -4.98 -1.02 9.86
CA THR A 51 -5.41 -1.44 8.53
C THR A 51 -4.79 -0.64 7.40
N GLY A 52 -4.02 0.40 7.72
CA GLY A 52 -3.40 1.29 6.76
C GLY A 52 -1.91 1.48 7.05
N ALA A 53 -1.14 1.67 5.99
CA ALA A 53 0.26 2.06 6.06
C ALA A 53 0.59 3.00 4.89
N GLU A 54 1.50 3.93 5.12
CA GLU A 54 2.06 4.81 4.10
C GLU A 54 3.58 4.67 4.09
N LEU A 55 4.16 4.49 2.91
CA LEU A 55 5.59 4.34 2.70
C LEU A 55 6.05 5.51 1.85
N SER A 56 6.77 6.44 2.48
CA SER A 56 7.15 7.71 1.85
C SER A 56 8.54 7.63 1.21
N SER A 57 8.66 8.23 0.04
CA SER A 57 9.93 8.44 -0.68
C SER A 57 9.93 9.81 -1.38
N ASP A 58 11.10 10.26 -1.83
CA ASP A 58 11.24 11.50 -2.61
C ASP A 58 10.45 11.47 -3.93
N ARG A 59 10.04 10.28 -4.39
CA ARG A 59 9.30 10.08 -5.64
C ARG A 59 7.78 10.08 -5.46
N GLY A 60 7.31 9.97 -4.22
CA GLY A 60 5.90 9.80 -3.90
C GLY A 60 5.67 8.82 -2.75
N VAL A 61 4.40 8.51 -2.52
CA VAL A 61 3.93 7.69 -1.40
C VAL A 61 3.29 6.41 -1.93
N VAL A 62 3.66 5.27 -1.34
CA VAL A 62 2.90 4.02 -1.51
C VAL A 62 1.94 3.92 -0.33
N CYS A 63 0.64 4.01 -0.60
CA CYS A 63 -0.42 3.81 0.38
C CYS A 63 -0.88 2.35 0.31
N VAL A 64 -0.97 1.70 1.46
CA VAL A 64 -1.41 0.31 1.58
C VAL A 64 -2.61 0.23 2.50
N GLY A 65 -3.66 -0.45 2.04
CA GLY A 65 -4.87 -0.74 2.81
C GLY A 65 -5.21 -2.22 2.82
N LEU A 66 -6.08 -2.62 3.75
CA LEU A 66 -6.60 -3.99 3.79
C LEU A 66 -7.96 -4.11 3.09
N GLY A 67 -8.14 -5.16 2.30
CA GLY A 67 -9.44 -5.54 1.76
C GLY A 67 -10.46 -5.84 2.87
N SER A 68 -11.68 -5.32 2.74
CA SER A 68 -12.72 -5.45 3.78
C SER A 68 -13.58 -6.71 3.65
N GLN A 69 -13.55 -7.39 2.51
CA GLN A 69 -14.39 -8.56 2.20
C GLN A 69 -13.59 -9.86 2.06
N ALA A 70 -12.29 -9.76 1.72
CA ALA A 70 -11.39 -10.89 1.57
C ALA A 70 -9.96 -10.48 1.97
N ARG A 71 -9.07 -11.47 2.14
CA ARG A 71 -7.66 -11.24 2.47
C ARG A 71 -6.86 -10.81 1.23
N TYR A 72 -6.60 -9.52 1.11
CA TYR A 72 -5.70 -8.91 0.13
C TYR A 72 -5.30 -7.49 0.59
N PHE A 73 -4.18 -7.01 0.07
CA PHE A 73 -3.61 -5.69 0.30
C PHE A 73 -3.86 -4.83 -0.93
N MET A 74 -4.57 -3.72 -0.75
CA MET A 74 -4.74 -2.70 -1.78
C MET A 74 -3.52 -1.79 -1.75
N ILE A 75 -2.92 -1.54 -2.91
CA ILE A 75 -1.74 -0.70 -3.08
C ILE A 75 -2.12 0.46 -3.99
N ASP A 76 -1.92 1.69 -3.53
CA ASP A 76 -2.00 2.91 -4.33
C ASP A 76 -0.61 3.58 -4.36
N LEU A 77 -0.05 3.78 -5.54
CA LEU A 77 1.17 4.57 -5.74
C LEU A 77 0.76 5.99 -6.12
N ARG A 78 1.08 6.95 -5.25
CA ARG A 78 0.71 8.36 -5.39
C ARG A 78 1.91 9.24 -5.66
N VAL A 79 1.80 10.08 -6.68
CA VAL A 79 2.80 11.13 -6.99
C VAL A 79 2.07 12.46 -7.01
N SER A 80 2.56 13.42 -6.22
CA SER A 80 1.89 14.72 -6.03
C SER A 80 0.41 14.59 -5.63
N GLY A 81 0.09 13.59 -4.80
CA GLY A 81 -1.28 13.33 -4.31
C GLY A 81 -2.16 12.47 -5.23
N GLU A 82 -1.79 12.35 -6.51
CA GLU A 82 -2.57 11.64 -7.53
C GLU A 82 -2.13 10.18 -7.65
N VAL A 83 -3.10 9.25 -7.70
CA VAL A 83 -2.82 7.81 -7.91
C VAL A 83 -2.33 7.61 -9.35
N GLN A 84 -1.06 7.23 -9.50
CA GLN A 84 -0.46 6.94 -10.80
C GLN A 84 -0.47 5.45 -11.14
N ALA A 85 -0.48 4.58 -10.13
CA ALA A 85 -0.64 3.14 -10.30
C ALA A 85 -1.35 2.53 -9.09
N ARG A 86 -2.03 1.40 -9.29
CA ARG A 86 -2.68 0.66 -8.21
C ARG A 86 -2.62 -0.83 -8.45
N GLY A 87 -2.81 -1.63 -7.41
CA GLY A 87 -2.92 -3.08 -7.53
C GLY A 87 -3.35 -3.75 -6.25
N ASP A 88 -3.71 -5.02 -6.36
CA ASP A 88 -4.11 -5.86 -5.23
C ASP A 88 -3.13 -7.03 -5.09
N ALA A 89 -2.51 -7.17 -3.91
CA ALA A 89 -1.60 -8.26 -3.59
C ALA A 89 -2.19 -9.17 -2.51
N THR A 90 -1.91 -10.48 -2.55
CA THR A 90 -2.32 -11.41 -1.48
C THR A 90 -1.20 -11.73 -0.51
N ASP A 91 0.03 -11.31 -0.83
CA ASP A 91 1.23 -11.51 -0.02
C ASP A 91 1.83 -10.16 0.40
N LEU A 92 2.12 -10.03 1.70
CA LEU A 92 2.73 -8.84 2.27
C LEU A 92 4.15 -8.60 1.74
N LEU A 93 4.87 -9.66 1.36
CA LEU A 93 6.18 -9.53 0.73
C LEU A 93 6.08 -8.83 -0.63
N GLN A 94 5.04 -9.11 -1.43
CA GLN A 94 4.84 -8.43 -2.71
C GLN A 94 4.61 -6.93 -2.52
N VAL A 95 3.88 -6.53 -1.47
CA VAL A 95 3.70 -5.12 -1.10
C VAL A 95 5.06 -4.47 -0.80
N ALA A 96 5.88 -5.13 0.04
CA ALA A 96 7.21 -4.63 0.40
C ALA A 96 8.13 -4.52 -0.83
N GLN A 97 8.10 -5.49 -1.74
CA GLN A 97 8.90 -5.49 -2.98
C GLN A 97 8.48 -4.35 -3.93
N VAL A 98 7.18 -4.04 -4.03
CA VAL A 98 6.70 -2.90 -4.83
C VAL A 98 7.24 -1.58 -4.27
N ALA A 99 7.19 -1.41 -2.94
CA ALA A 99 7.66 -0.20 -2.29
C ALA A 99 9.19 -0.02 -2.37
N ASP A 100 9.95 -1.10 -2.19
CA ASP A 100 11.40 -1.14 -2.37
C ASP A 100 11.81 -0.76 -3.81
N ALA A 101 11.21 -1.42 -4.80
CA ALA A 101 11.48 -1.11 -6.22
C ALA A 101 11.13 0.35 -6.56
N TRP A 102 9.97 0.83 -6.09
CA TRP A 102 9.58 2.22 -6.31
C TRP A 102 10.59 3.21 -5.73
N ARG A 103 11.03 2.97 -4.49
CA ARG A 103 12.04 3.77 -3.82
C ARG A 103 13.39 3.70 -4.52
N ALA A 104 13.78 2.53 -5.03
CA ALA A 104 15.03 2.31 -5.76
C ALA A 104 15.09 3.00 -7.13
N GLY A 105 13.99 3.61 -7.60
CA GLY A 105 13.97 4.37 -8.85
C GLY A 105 13.25 3.70 -10.01
N THR A 106 12.67 2.50 -9.82
CA THR A 106 11.92 1.80 -10.86
C THR A 106 10.79 2.67 -11.42
N THR A 107 10.67 2.74 -12.75
CA THR A 107 9.60 3.50 -13.42
C THR A 107 8.25 2.78 -13.29
N LEU A 108 7.13 3.48 -13.54
CA LEU A 108 5.80 2.86 -13.50
C LEU A 108 5.66 1.71 -14.53
N ALA A 109 6.24 1.89 -15.71
CA ALA A 109 6.22 0.88 -16.77
C ALA A 109 7.00 -0.38 -16.38
N GLU A 110 8.19 -0.21 -15.78
CA GLU A 110 8.97 -1.33 -15.27
C GLU A 110 8.26 -2.00 -14.07
N LEU A 111 7.65 -1.21 -13.19
CA LEU A 111 6.96 -1.70 -12.00
C LEU A 111 5.75 -2.55 -12.40
N THR A 112 4.93 -2.11 -13.37
CA THR A 112 3.80 -2.92 -13.87
C THR A 112 4.22 -4.10 -14.74
N ALA A 113 5.39 -4.04 -15.38
CA ALA A 113 5.98 -5.19 -16.07
C ALA A 113 6.50 -6.25 -15.10
N GLN A 114 7.09 -5.84 -13.97
CA GLN A 114 7.61 -6.71 -12.92
C GLN A 114 6.49 -7.28 -12.03
N PHE A 115 5.54 -6.44 -11.63
CA PHE A 115 4.44 -6.78 -10.75
C PHE A 115 3.13 -6.75 -11.54
N ARG A 116 2.75 -7.90 -12.12
CA ARG A 116 1.60 -8.01 -13.04
C ARG A 116 0.23 -7.76 -12.41
N PHE A 117 0.16 -7.66 -11.08
CA PHE A 117 -1.04 -7.25 -10.36
C PHE A 117 -1.16 -5.72 -10.24
N MET A 118 -0.14 -4.96 -10.64
CA MET A 118 -0.14 -3.50 -10.68
C MET A 118 -0.56 -3.01 -12.06
N GLU A 119 -1.34 -1.94 -12.07
CA GLU A 119 -1.82 -1.28 -13.28
C GLU A 119 -1.51 0.22 -13.21
N GLU A 120 -1.06 0.80 -14.32
CA GLU A 120 -0.93 2.25 -14.45
C GLU A 120 -2.29 2.90 -14.63
N MET A 121 -2.53 3.97 -13.89
CA MET A 121 -3.71 4.80 -14.04
C MET A 121 -3.51 5.74 -15.23
N LYS A 122 -4.27 5.51 -16.30
CA LYS A 122 -4.31 6.45 -17.43
C LYS A 122 -4.81 7.80 -16.90
N ARG A 123 -3.98 8.84 -17.02
CA ARG A 123 -4.44 10.23 -16.82
C ARG A 123 -5.58 10.48 -17.79
N HIS A 124 -6.79 10.62 -17.26
CA HIS A 124 -7.84 11.30 -18.00
C HIS A 124 -7.54 12.79 -17.83
N PRO A 125 -7.23 13.54 -18.91
CA PRO A 125 -7.18 14.98 -18.79
C PRO A 125 -8.57 15.43 -18.35
N VAL A 126 -8.69 15.90 -17.12
CA VAL A 126 -9.86 16.66 -16.70
C VAL A 126 -9.81 17.93 -17.53
N ALA A 127 -10.66 17.99 -18.55
CA ALA A 127 -10.88 19.24 -19.28
C ALA A 127 -11.33 20.27 -18.23
N GLN A 128 -10.44 21.21 -17.90
CA GLN A 128 -10.81 22.36 -17.08
C GLN A 128 -11.89 23.12 -17.85
N ALA A 129 -13.13 23.04 -17.37
CA ALA A 129 -14.16 23.98 -17.74
C ALA A 129 -13.81 25.31 -17.06
N SER A 130 -13.55 26.31 -17.90
CA SER A 130 -13.26 27.71 -17.53
C SER A 130 -14.39 28.38 -16.77
#